data_AF-A0A0V7ZFH3-F1
#
_entry.id   AF-A0A0V7ZFH3-F1
#
_cell.length_a   1.000
_cell.length_b   1.000
_cell.length_c   1.000
_cell.angle_alpha   90.00
_cell.angle_beta   90.00
_cell.angle_gamma   90.00
#
_symmetry.space_group_name_H-M   'P 1'
#
loop_
_entity.id
_entity.type
_entity.pdbx_description
1 polymer ?
#
loop_
_entity_poly.entity_id
_entity_poly.type
_entity_poly.pdbx_seq_one_letter_code
_entity_poly.pdbx_strand_id
1 'polypeptide(L)'
;MKALLYRLKVKILEKRIIKIFICLIIFATITFPVLNIPIRLAIASYRSPQPEAILTLGGGSRREEFTAVFAQSYPSLEIWVSTGIPSKQANKIFLNAGINLERVHLDYRAADTVTNFTSLVQDFKSRNIHHLYLITSEFHMRRAKTIATFVLGSQEITFTTVPIPSNRPQESTLHVMRDAGRSLIWVFTGRTGASLNPDLKSHKYYAFR
;
A
#
# COMPACT_ATOMS: atom_id res chain seq x y z
N MET A 1 -10.72 31.26 -51.97
CA MET A 1 -11.57 30.89 -50.82
C MET A 1 -11.54 29.38 -50.49
N LYS A 2 -11.82 28.46 -51.43
CA LYS A 2 -11.83 26.99 -51.18
C LYS A 2 -10.51 26.41 -50.66
N ALA A 3 -9.36 26.82 -51.21
CA ALA A 3 -8.04 26.34 -50.77
C ALA A 3 -7.68 26.75 -49.33
N LEU A 4 -8.11 27.95 -48.90
CA LEU A 4 -7.90 28.44 -47.53
C LEU A 4 -8.75 27.63 -46.53
N LEU A 5 -10.02 27.38 -46.87
CA LEU A 5 -10.92 26.53 -46.09
C LEU A 5 -10.40 25.09 -45.98
N TYR A 6 -9.83 24.54 -47.06
CA TYR A 6 -9.19 23.22 -47.04
C TYR A 6 -7.99 23.19 -46.10
N ARG A 7 -7.06 24.15 -46.22
CA ARG A 7 -5.90 24.26 -45.31
C ARG A 7 -6.32 24.43 -43.84
N LEU A 8 -7.39 25.17 -43.58
CA LEU A 8 -7.92 25.34 -42.23
C LEU A 8 -8.50 24.03 -41.68
N LYS A 9 -9.29 23.30 -42.50
CA LYS A 9 -9.83 21.97 -42.14
C LYS A 9 -8.71 20.96 -41.85
N VAL A 10 -7.65 20.94 -42.67
CA VAL A 10 -6.47 20.09 -42.45
C VAL A 10 -5.79 20.42 -41.13
N LYS A 11 -5.51 21.70 -40.83
CA LYS A 11 -4.91 22.10 -39.54
C LYS A 11 -5.78 21.76 -38.33
N ILE A 12 -7.10 21.86 -38.44
CA ILE A 12 -8.04 21.47 -37.38
C ILE A 12 -7.99 19.95 -37.16
N LEU A 13 -7.97 19.18 -38.25
CA LEU A 13 -7.85 17.73 -38.19
C LEU A 13 -6.52 17.28 -37.58
N GLU A 14 -5.40 17.86 -38.00
CA GLU A 14 -4.06 17.62 -37.42
C GLU A 14 -4.05 17.88 -35.91
N LYS A 15 -4.56 19.03 -35.47
CA LYS A 15 -4.66 19.36 -34.02
C LYS A 15 -5.53 18.35 -33.27
N ARG A 16 -6.63 17.88 -33.87
CA ARG A 16 -7.50 16.86 -33.27
C ARG A 16 -6.80 15.52 -33.16
N ILE A 17 -6.08 15.10 -34.20
CA ILE A 17 -5.27 13.88 -34.21
C ILE A 17 -4.19 13.96 -33.12
N ILE A 18 -3.44 15.06 -33.05
CA ILE A 18 -2.42 15.28 -32.01
C ILE A 18 -3.03 15.17 -30.60
N LYS A 19 -4.19 15.80 -30.35
CA LYS A 19 -4.88 15.69 -29.06
C LYS A 19 -5.26 14.24 -28.72
N ILE A 20 -5.76 13.47 -29.69
CA ILE A 20 -6.10 12.06 -29.50
C ILE A 20 -4.85 11.26 -29.14
N PHE A 21 -3.75 11.44 -29.88
CA PHE A 21 -2.48 10.78 -29.56
C PHE A 21 -1.96 11.13 -28.17
N ILE A 22 -2.02 12.41 -27.75
CA ILE A 22 -1.64 12.82 -26.39
C ILE A 22 -2.51 12.11 -25.34
N CYS A 23 -3.83 12.08 -25.52
CA CYS A 23 -4.73 11.38 -24.60
C CYS A 23 -4.44 9.88 -24.52
N LEU A 24 -4.14 9.23 -25.65
CA LEU A 24 -3.78 7.82 -25.71
C LEU A 24 -2.46 7.53 -25.00
N ILE A 25 -1.44 8.39 -25.17
CA ILE A 25 -0.16 8.27 -24.47
C ILE A 25 -0.37 8.40 -22.97
N ILE A 26 -1.11 9.43 -22.51
CA ILE A 26 -1.41 9.61 -21.08
C ILE A 26 -2.15 8.38 -20.55
N PHE A 27 -3.17 7.91 -21.26
CA PHE A 27 -3.93 6.72 -20.86
C PHE A 27 -3.03 5.47 -20.78
N ALA A 28 -2.14 5.25 -21.75
CA ALA A 28 -1.20 4.15 -21.75
C ALA A 28 -0.21 4.24 -20.58
N THR A 29 0.33 5.43 -20.30
CA THR A 29 1.27 5.64 -19.17
C THR A 29 0.62 5.39 -17.80
N ILE A 30 -0.68 5.62 -17.68
CA ILE A 30 -1.43 5.34 -16.45
C ILE A 30 -1.82 3.86 -16.38
N THR A 31 -2.37 3.30 -17.47
CA THR A 31 -2.89 1.93 -17.44
C THR A 31 -1.78 0.89 -17.38
N PHE A 32 -0.66 1.10 -18.07
CA PHE A 32 0.41 0.10 -18.16
C PHE A 32 0.97 -0.30 -16.78
N PRO A 33 1.42 0.62 -15.89
CA PRO A 33 1.93 0.23 -14.58
C PRO A 33 0.91 -0.54 -13.74
N VAL A 34 -0.36 -0.13 -13.80
CA VAL A 34 -1.45 -0.75 -13.03
C VAL A 34 -1.77 -2.14 -13.54
N LEU A 35 -1.84 -2.32 -14.86
CA LEU A 35 -2.09 -3.62 -15.49
C LEU A 35 -0.95 -4.62 -15.25
N ASN A 36 0.27 -4.14 -14.97
CA ASN A 36 1.42 -4.98 -14.67
C ASN A 36 1.54 -5.37 -13.19
N ILE A 37 0.74 -4.81 -12.28
CA ILE A 37 0.78 -5.15 -10.85
C ILE A 37 0.60 -6.67 -10.59
N PRO A 38 -0.34 -7.38 -11.22
CA PRO A 38 -0.47 -8.83 -11.04
C PRO A 38 0.80 -9.60 -11.43
N ILE A 39 1.48 -9.17 -12.49
CA ILE A 39 2.75 -9.77 -12.94
C ILE A 39 3.84 -9.51 -11.89
N ARG A 40 3.94 -8.28 -11.37
CA ARG A 40 4.88 -7.94 -10.29
C ARG A 40 4.66 -8.74 -9.02
N LEU A 41 3.40 -8.93 -8.62
CA LEU A 41 3.02 -9.78 -7.49
C LEU A 41 3.40 -11.25 -7.75
N ALA A 42 3.18 -11.75 -8.97
CA ALA A 42 3.57 -13.10 -9.34
C ALA A 42 5.09 -13.30 -9.32
N ILE A 43 5.87 -12.32 -9.82
CA ILE A 43 7.34 -12.33 -9.74
C ILE A 43 7.80 -12.32 -8.29
N ALA A 44 7.25 -11.45 -7.45
CA ALA A 44 7.58 -11.38 -6.03
C ALA A 44 7.26 -12.69 -5.31
N SER A 45 6.10 -13.28 -5.58
CA SER A 45 5.70 -14.58 -5.03
C SER A 45 6.61 -15.73 -5.49
N TYR A 46 7.06 -15.70 -6.75
CA TYR A 46 7.99 -16.69 -7.28
C TYR A 46 9.38 -16.57 -6.65
N ARG A 47 9.88 -15.35 -6.44
CA ARG A 47 11.20 -15.10 -5.83
C ARG A 47 11.22 -15.32 -4.32
N SER A 48 10.15 -14.92 -3.64
CA SER A 48 9.98 -15.07 -2.20
C SER A 48 8.70 -15.88 -1.92
N PRO A 49 8.74 -17.22 -2.04
CA PRO A 49 7.55 -18.08 -1.90
C PRO A 49 7.00 -18.13 -0.47
N GLN A 50 7.82 -17.79 0.53
CA GLN A 50 7.42 -17.72 1.93
C GLN A 50 7.49 -16.27 2.44
N PRO A 51 6.61 -15.87 3.36
CA PRO A 51 6.70 -14.55 4.00
C PRO A 51 8.01 -14.36 4.79
N GLU A 52 8.58 -13.17 4.65
CA GLU A 52 9.87 -12.74 5.23
C GLU A 52 9.68 -11.76 6.40
N ALA A 53 8.50 -11.17 6.54
CA ALA A 53 8.13 -10.36 7.70
C ALA A 53 6.61 -10.38 7.94
N ILE A 54 6.21 -9.92 9.12
CA ILE A 54 4.82 -9.77 9.53
C ILE A 54 4.48 -8.28 9.55
N LEU A 55 3.43 -7.88 8.85
CA LEU A 55 2.86 -6.53 8.90
C LEU A 55 1.47 -6.58 9.55
N THR A 56 1.35 -5.97 10.72
CA THR A 56 0.09 -5.82 11.46
C THR A 56 -0.42 -4.39 11.36
N LEU A 57 -1.63 -4.24 10.83
CA LEU A 57 -2.28 -2.93 10.74
C LEU A 57 -3.00 -2.60 12.05
N GLY A 58 -2.79 -1.38 12.55
CA GLY A 58 -3.38 -0.89 13.79
C GLY A 58 -4.90 -0.83 13.78
N GLY A 59 -5.49 -0.95 14.97
CA GLY A 59 -6.94 -0.86 15.19
C GLY A 59 -7.43 -1.54 16.47
N GLY A 60 -6.63 -1.42 17.55
CA GLY A 60 -6.90 -1.96 18.88
C GLY A 60 -5.99 -3.12 19.28
N SER A 61 -5.75 -3.26 20.59
CA SER A 61 -4.72 -4.16 21.18
C SER A 61 -4.85 -5.63 20.78
N ARG A 62 -6.06 -6.09 20.47
CA ARG A 62 -6.33 -7.47 20.04
C ARG A 62 -5.49 -7.88 18.84
N ARG A 63 -5.10 -6.94 17.97
CA ARG A 63 -4.27 -7.24 16.79
C ARG A 63 -2.83 -7.49 17.17
N GLU A 64 -2.27 -6.69 18.07
CA GLU A 64 -0.94 -6.87 18.64
C GLU A 64 -0.88 -8.15 19.48
N GLU A 65 -1.90 -8.43 20.29
CA GLU A 65 -2.03 -9.67 21.08
C GLU A 65 -2.02 -10.90 20.16
N PHE A 66 -2.87 -10.88 19.12
CA PHE A 66 -2.89 -11.95 18.11
C PHE A 66 -1.54 -12.09 17.41
N THR A 67 -0.94 -10.96 17.00
CA THR A 67 0.35 -10.94 16.29
C THR A 67 1.46 -11.54 17.17
N ALA A 68 1.47 -11.21 18.46
CA ALA A 68 2.48 -11.70 19.39
C ALA A 68 2.41 -13.23 19.53
N VAL A 69 1.21 -13.81 19.62
CA VAL A 69 1.01 -15.27 19.63
C VAL A 69 1.37 -15.88 18.27
N PHE A 70 0.86 -15.31 17.18
CA PHE A 70 1.13 -15.79 15.82
C PHE A 70 2.64 -15.83 15.52
N ALA A 71 3.38 -14.80 15.94
CA ALA A 71 4.80 -14.67 15.70
C ALA A 71 5.69 -15.62 16.54
N GLN A 72 5.14 -16.37 17.49
CA GLN A 72 5.88 -17.43 18.19
C GLN A 72 6.21 -18.59 17.25
N SER A 73 5.34 -18.89 16.27
CA SER A 73 5.59 -19.90 15.25
C SER A 73 6.61 -19.47 14.19
N TYR A 74 7.02 -18.21 14.21
CA TYR A 74 7.92 -17.59 13.22
C TYR A 74 9.01 -16.76 13.92
N PRO A 75 9.91 -17.41 14.69
CA PRO A 75 10.85 -16.71 15.57
C PRO A 75 11.87 -15.83 14.83
N SER A 76 12.12 -16.10 13.54
CA SER A 76 13.05 -15.34 12.70
C SER A 76 12.43 -14.15 11.97
N LEU A 77 11.10 -14.04 11.88
CA LEU A 77 10.46 -12.99 11.10
C LEU A 77 10.41 -11.67 11.89
N GLU A 78 10.74 -10.58 11.22
CA GLU A 78 10.53 -9.23 11.75
C GLU A 78 9.03 -8.92 11.84
N ILE A 79 8.63 -8.20 12.88
CA ILE A 79 7.25 -7.77 13.12
C ILE A 79 7.19 -6.26 12.93
N TRP A 80 6.34 -5.81 12.02
CA TRP A 80 6.06 -4.43 11.73
C TRP A 80 4.63 -4.12 12.14
N VAL A 81 4.44 -3.16 13.05
CA VAL A 81 3.11 -2.71 13.48
C VAL A 81 2.91 -1.29 12.98
N SER A 82 1.93 -1.08 12.10
CA SER A 82 1.60 0.24 11.58
C SER A 82 0.49 0.90 12.37
N THR A 83 0.72 2.11 12.87
CA THR A 83 -0.09 2.88 13.84
C THR A 83 -0.20 2.23 15.22
N GLY A 84 -0.73 1.02 15.29
CA GLY A 84 -0.87 0.22 16.52
C GLY A 84 -1.43 0.93 17.75
N ILE A 85 -1.20 0.34 18.92
CA ILE A 85 -1.38 0.95 20.25
C ILE A 85 -0.09 1.65 20.72
N PRO A 86 -0.12 2.46 21.79
CA PRO A 86 1.08 3.13 22.30
C PRO A 86 2.23 2.17 22.60
N SER A 87 3.47 2.59 22.27
CA SER A 87 4.65 1.72 22.24
C SER A 87 4.91 0.95 23.53
N LYS A 88 4.74 1.60 24.68
CA LYS A 88 4.88 0.94 26.00
C LYS A 88 3.92 -0.23 26.17
N GLN A 89 2.68 -0.11 25.68
CA GLN A 89 1.68 -1.17 25.76
C GLN A 89 1.97 -2.28 24.75
N ALA A 90 2.30 -1.91 23.50
CA ALA A 90 2.67 -2.87 22.46
C ALA A 90 3.89 -3.71 22.88
N ASN A 91 4.96 -3.07 23.35
CA ASN A 91 6.15 -3.75 23.85
C ASN A 91 5.85 -4.71 24.99
N LYS A 92 4.94 -4.34 25.91
CA LYS A 92 4.51 -5.24 27.00
C LYS A 92 3.80 -6.48 26.45
N ILE A 93 2.95 -6.34 25.44
CA ILE A 93 2.27 -7.47 24.79
C ILE A 93 3.30 -8.42 24.17
N PHE A 94 4.25 -7.90 23.39
CA PHE A 94 5.28 -8.71 22.74
C PHE A 94 6.22 -9.38 23.76
N LEU A 95 6.70 -8.65 24.77
CA LEU A 95 7.54 -9.22 25.83
C LEU A 95 6.82 -10.33 26.60
N ASN A 96 5.55 -10.13 26.96
CA ASN A 96 4.76 -11.14 27.66
C ASN A 96 4.55 -12.41 26.83
N ALA A 97 4.58 -12.31 25.50
CA ALA A 97 4.54 -13.44 24.59
C ALA A 97 5.92 -14.04 24.28
N GLY A 98 6.98 -13.62 24.98
CA GLY A 98 8.35 -14.13 24.77
C GLY A 98 9.01 -13.64 23.48
N ILE A 99 8.53 -12.54 22.90
CA ILE A 99 9.06 -11.97 21.67
C ILE A 99 10.22 -11.01 21.98
N ASN A 100 11.38 -11.25 21.38
CA ASN A 100 12.48 -10.28 21.41
C ASN A 100 12.05 -8.96 20.75
N LEU A 101 12.16 -7.84 21.46
CA LEU A 101 11.78 -6.53 20.95
C LEU A 101 12.69 -6.02 19.83
N GLU A 102 13.89 -6.57 19.65
CA GLU A 102 14.80 -6.18 18.55
C GLU A 102 14.22 -6.49 17.17
N ARG A 103 13.35 -7.50 17.07
CA ARG A 103 12.62 -7.82 15.83
C ARG A 103 11.24 -7.16 15.75
N VAL A 104 10.92 -6.23 16.65
CA VAL A 104 9.63 -5.51 16.68
C VAL A 104 9.85 -4.05 16.26
N HIS A 105 9.23 -3.67 15.15
CA HIS A 105 9.27 -2.33 14.57
C HIS A 105 7.88 -1.69 14.68
N LEU A 106 7.75 -0.74 15.61
CA LEU A 106 6.52 0.02 15.79
C LEU A 106 6.58 1.30 14.96
N ASP A 107 5.73 1.36 13.93
CA ASP A 107 5.62 2.49 13.03
C ASP A 107 4.42 3.37 13.38
N TYR A 108 4.69 4.63 13.71
CA TYR A 108 3.66 5.64 14.01
C TYR A 108 3.61 6.74 12.96
N ARG A 109 4.17 6.51 11.76
CA ARG A 109 4.20 7.49 10.69
C ARG A 109 2.87 7.55 9.96
N ALA A 110 2.05 6.52 9.97
CA ALA A 110 0.78 6.54 9.26
C ALA A 110 -0.27 7.49 9.87
N ALA A 111 -0.94 8.27 9.02
CA ALA A 111 -2.06 9.15 9.37
C ALA A 111 -3.43 8.56 8.97
N ASP A 112 -3.44 7.59 8.06
CA ASP A 112 -4.62 6.95 7.51
C ASP A 112 -4.33 5.55 6.95
N THR A 113 -5.39 4.90 6.47
CA THR A 113 -5.40 3.53 5.93
C THR A 113 -4.45 3.29 4.77
N VAL A 114 -4.20 4.29 3.92
CA VAL A 114 -3.26 4.17 2.79
C VAL A 114 -1.83 4.36 3.30
N THR A 115 -1.61 5.34 4.17
CA THR A 115 -0.29 5.61 4.74
C THR A 115 0.24 4.49 5.64
N ASN A 116 -0.63 3.62 6.16
CA ASN A 116 -0.22 2.39 6.83
C ASN A 116 0.64 1.47 5.96
N PHE A 117 0.55 1.61 4.64
CA PHE A 117 1.37 0.86 3.69
C PHE A 117 2.47 1.74 3.12
N THR A 118 2.12 2.93 2.63
CA THR A 118 3.07 3.74 1.84
C THR A 118 4.27 4.22 2.65
N SER A 119 4.11 4.41 3.97
CA SER A 119 5.21 4.83 4.86
C SER A 119 6.26 3.74 5.07
N LEU A 120 5.88 2.46 4.91
CA LEU A 120 6.72 1.30 5.20
C LEU A 120 7.36 0.67 3.95
N VAL A 121 6.90 1.03 2.75
CA VAL A 121 7.44 0.50 1.49
C VAL A 121 8.96 0.60 1.43
N GLN A 122 9.52 1.77 1.79
CA GLN A 122 10.96 1.97 1.69
C GLN A 122 11.73 1.16 2.72
N ASP A 123 11.17 0.97 3.92
CA ASP A 123 11.77 0.13 4.96
C ASP A 123 11.84 -1.32 4.48
N PHE A 124 10.76 -1.85 3.90
CA PHE A 124 10.74 -3.19 3.34
C PHE A 124 11.75 -3.37 2.20
N LYS A 125 11.79 -2.43 1.25
CA LYS A 125 12.76 -2.49 0.14
C LYS A 125 14.20 -2.42 0.62
N SER A 126 14.50 -1.55 1.59
CA SER A 126 15.86 -1.42 2.14
C SER A 126 16.34 -2.70 2.85
N ARG A 127 15.41 -3.53 3.29
CA ARG A 127 15.64 -4.81 3.95
C ARG A 127 15.48 -6.01 3.02
N ASN A 128 15.25 -5.79 1.72
CA ASN A 128 14.95 -6.81 0.72
C ASN A 128 13.77 -7.73 1.11
N ILE A 129 12.74 -7.16 1.74
CA ILE A 129 11.50 -7.87 2.07
C ILE A 129 10.55 -7.76 0.87
N HIS A 130 10.20 -8.89 0.30
CA HIS A 130 9.36 -9.05 -0.89
C HIS A 130 8.08 -9.85 -0.62
N HIS A 131 7.96 -10.51 0.53
CA HIS A 131 6.72 -11.21 0.91
C HIS A 131 6.35 -10.95 2.38
N LEU A 132 5.16 -10.42 2.63
CA LEU A 132 4.65 -10.13 3.97
C LEU A 132 3.50 -11.05 4.40
N TYR A 133 3.44 -11.44 5.67
CA TYR A 133 2.15 -11.73 6.30
C TYR A 133 1.42 -10.41 6.55
N LEU A 134 0.16 -10.30 6.11
CA LEU A 134 -0.67 -9.10 6.32
C LEU A 134 -1.79 -9.40 7.31
N ILE A 135 -1.68 -8.85 8.52
CA ILE A 135 -2.60 -9.06 9.63
C ILE A 135 -3.49 -7.83 9.83
N THR A 136 -4.81 -8.07 9.83
CA THR A 136 -5.82 -7.10 10.28
C THR A 136 -7.12 -7.86 10.61
N SER A 137 -8.13 -7.18 11.16
CA SER A 137 -9.45 -7.78 11.31
C SER A 137 -10.08 -8.13 9.95
N GLU A 138 -10.86 -9.20 9.92
CA GLU A 138 -11.65 -9.65 8.77
C GLU A 138 -12.49 -8.50 8.17
N PHE A 139 -13.10 -7.69 9.04
CA PHE A 139 -13.83 -6.47 8.70
C PHE A 139 -13.06 -5.54 7.73
N HIS A 140 -11.76 -5.32 7.98
CA HIS A 140 -10.92 -4.42 7.17
C HIS A 140 -10.11 -5.14 6.10
N MET A 141 -10.11 -6.47 6.06
CA MET A 141 -9.21 -7.25 5.21
C MET A 141 -9.42 -6.95 3.72
N ARG A 142 -10.66 -6.77 3.27
CA ARG A 142 -10.95 -6.42 1.86
C ARG A 142 -10.30 -5.10 1.45
N ARG A 143 -10.39 -4.08 2.31
CA ARG A 143 -9.77 -2.77 2.07
C ARG A 143 -8.26 -2.86 2.12
N ALA A 144 -7.71 -3.53 3.15
CA ALA A 144 -6.28 -3.75 3.30
C ALA A 144 -5.68 -4.47 2.09
N LYS A 145 -6.31 -5.55 1.63
CA LYS A 145 -5.89 -6.29 0.42
C LYS A 145 -5.89 -5.39 -0.82
N THR A 146 -6.90 -4.55 -0.99
CA THR A 146 -6.98 -3.62 -2.13
C THR A 146 -5.81 -2.63 -2.12
N ILE A 147 -5.55 -2.01 -0.97
CA ILE A 147 -4.44 -1.05 -0.82
C ILE A 147 -3.10 -1.77 -1.00
N ALA A 148 -2.91 -2.93 -0.37
CA ALA A 148 -1.71 -3.75 -0.48
C ALA A 148 -1.40 -4.14 -1.93
N THR A 149 -2.40 -4.59 -2.70
CA THR A 149 -2.23 -4.89 -4.13
C THR A 149 -1.66 -3.70 -4.88
N PHE A 150 -2.20 -2.49 -4.68
CA PHE A 150 -1.70 -1.32 -5.39
C PHE A 150 -0.34 -0.84 -4.86
N VAL A 151 -0.24 -0.62 -3.55
CA VAL A 151 0.96 -0.04 -2.93
C VAL A 151 2.12 -1.01 -2.93
N LEU A 152 1.96 -2.19 -2.33
CA LEU A 152 3.02 -3.20 -2.23
C LEU A 152 3.28 -3.86 -3.59
N GLY A 153 2.21 -4.21 -4.32
CA GLY A 153 2.34 -4.87 -5.63
C GLY A 153 3.00 -4.00 -6.69
N SER A 154 2.79 -2.68 -6.69
CA SER A 154 3.54 -1.77 -7.57
C SER A 154 5.06 -1.74 -7.28
N GLN A 155 5.46 -2.20 -6.09
CA GLN A 155 6.83 -2.20 -5.60
C GLN A 155 7.44 -3.61 -5.53
N GLU A 156 6.81 -4.60 -6.17
CA GLU A 156 7.26 -6.01 -6.16
C GLU A 156 7.35 -6.59 -4.74
N ILE A 157 6.36 -6.25 -3.91
CA ILE A 157 6.15 -6.85 -2.59
C ILE A 157 4.79 -7.56 -2.62
N THR A 158 4.81 -8.88 -2.49
CA THR A 158 3.62 -9.72 -2.35
C THR A 158 3.24 -9.91 -0.89
N PHE A 159 2.09 -10.52 -0.64
CA PHE A 159 1.59 -10.73 0.71
C PHE A 159 0.64 -11.92 0.84
N THR A 160 0.68 -12.55 2.01
CA THR A 160 -0.25 -13.59 2.47
C THR A 160 -1.12 -13.01 3.57
N THR A 161 -2.44 -13.01 3.37
CA THR A 161 -3.38 -12.43 4.35
C THR A 161 -3.64 -13.36 5.51
N VAL A 162 -3.65 -12.82 6.73
CA VAL A 162 -4.02 -13.53 7.96
C VAL A 162 -5.12 -12.72 8.67
N PRO A 163 -6.40 -13.00 8.36
CA PRO A 163 -7.51 -12.26 8.94
C PRO A 163 -7.78 -12.66 10.39
N ILE A 164 -7.98 -11.68 11.26
CA ILE A 164 -8.46 -11.91 12.63
C ILE A 164 -10.00 -11.89 12.59
N PRO A 165 -10.68 -12.95 13.08
CA PRO A 165 -12.14 -13.03 13.06
C PRO A 165 -12.82 -11.80 13.67
N SER A 166 -13.88 -11.32 13.02
CA SER A 166 -14.62 -10.14 13.46
C SER A 166 -16.12 -10.32 13.31
N ASN A 167 -16.88 -9.95 14.34
CA ASN A 167 -18.34 -9.99 14.31
C ASN A 167 -18.95 -8.77 13.58
N ARG A 168 -18.14 -7.98 12.86
CA ARG A 168 -18.60 -6.79 12.14
C ARG A 168 -18.86 -7.13 10.66
N PRO A 169 -19.95 -6.62 10.07
CA PRO A 169 -20.21 -6.82 8.65
C PRO A 169 -19.12 -6.16 7.82
N GLN A 170 -18.82 -6.69 6.63
CA GLN A 170 -17.76 -6.15 5.76
C GLN A 170 -17.86 -4.64 5.55
N GLU A 171 -16.70 -4.00 5.46
CA GLU A 171 -16.62 -2.56 5.25
C GLU A 171 -17.25 -2.12 3.91
N SER A 172 -17.83 -0.91 3.91
CA SER A 172 -18.47 -0.30 2.75
C SER A 172 -17.56 -0.26 1.52
N THR A 173 -18.11 -0.64 0.36
CA THR A 173 -17.45 -0.56 -0.94
C THR A 173 -16.94 0.85 -1.25
N LEU A 174 -17.61 1.91 -0.75
CA LEU A 174 -17.18 3.29 -0.95
C LEU A 174 -15.80 3.56 -0.32
N HIS A 175 -15.54 3.04 0.88
CA HIS A 175 -14.23 3.19 1.52
C HIS A 175 -13.14 2.45 0.73
N VAL A 176 -13.45 1.28 0.20
CA VAL A 176 -12.53 0.50 -0.64
C VAL A 176 -12.20 1.26 -1.93
N MET A 177 -13.20 1.78 -2.63
CA MET A 177 -13.01 2.53 -3.88
C MET A 177 -12.23 3.83 -3.65
N ARG A 178 -12.54 4.56 -2.58
CA ARG A 178 -11.80 5.77 -2.19
C ARG A 178 -10.32 5.46 -1.97
N ASP A 179 -10.03 4.44 -1.17
CA ASP A 179 -8.64 4.12 -0.82
C ASP A 179 -7.89 3.44 -1.98
N ALA A 180 -8.59 2.76 -2.90
CA ALA A 180 -8.04 2.32 -4.18
C ALA A 180 -7.60 3.52 -5.04
N GLY A 181 -8.46 4.53 -5.22
CA GLY A 181 -8.13 5.75 -5.95
C GLY A 181 -6.94 6.50 -5.33
N ARG A 182 -6.92 6.62 -3.99
CA ARG A 182 -5.80 7.22 -3.25
C ARG A 182 -4.49 6.42 -3.42
N SER A 183 -4.56 5.09 -3.45
CA SER A 183 -3.40 4.22 -3.68
C SER A 183 -2.86 4.40 -5.10
N LEU A 184 -3.73 4.49 -6.11
CA LEU A 184 -3.34 4.78 -7.48
C LEU A 184 -2.64 6.14 -7.60
N ILE A 185 -3.18 7.19 -6.98
CA ILE A 185 -2.53 8.51 -6.94
C ILE A 185 -1.11 8.37 -6.36
N TRP A 186 -0.93 7.62 -5.28
CA TRP A 186 0.39 7.39 -4.70
C TRP A 186 1.33 6.64 -5.65
N VAL A 187 0.85 5.61 -6.35
CA VAL A 187 1.68 4.84 -7.31
C VAL A 187 2.28 5.75 -8.40
N PHE A 188 1.54 6.75 -8.89
CA PHE A 188 2.03 7.64 -9.94
C PHE A 188 2.81 8.85 -9.43
N THR A 189 2.42 9.38 -8.28
CA THR A 189 2.94 10.68 -7.81
C THR A 189 3.94 10.53 -6.67
N GLY A 190 3.98 9.36 -6.05
CA GLY A 190 4.65 9.13 -4.77
C GLY A 190 4.00 9.86 -3.60
N ARG A 191 2.90 10.59 -3.80
CA ARG A 191 2.27 11.47 -2.80
C ARG A 191 0.98 10.90 -2.26
N THR A 192 0.70 11.16 -0.99
CA THR A 192 -0.57 10.81 -0.34
C THR A 192 -1.38 12.07 0.00
N GLY A 193 -2.67 11.93 0.30
CA GLY A 193 -3.45 13.05 0.84
C GLY A 193 -2.83 13.67 2.11
N ALA A 194 -2.18 12.84 2.94
CA ALA A 194 -1.43 13.30 4.10
C ALA A 194 -0.21 14.16 3.74
N SER A 195 0.43 13.94 2.58
CA SER A 195 1.58 14.75 2.13
C SER A 195 1.23 16.20 1.77
N LEU A 196 -0.06 16.53 1.68
CA LEU A 196 -0.55 17.88 1.40
C LEU A 196 -1.03 18.61 2.66
N ASN A 197 -1.02 17.96 3.83
CA ASN A 197 -1.44 18.57 5.08
C ASN A 197 -0.22 19.20 5.79
N PRO A 198 -0.13 20.55 5.88
CA PRO A 198 1.01 21.24 6.48
C PRO A 198 1.20 20.92 7.97
N ASP A 199 0.15 20.49 8.67
CA ASP A 199 0.19 20.19 10.11
C ASP A 199 0.81 18.83 10.44
N LEU A 200 0.98 17.96 9.43
CA LEU A 200 1.66 16.67 9.62
C LEU A 200 3.19 16.88 9.54
N LYS A 201 3.87 16.77 10.68
CA LYS A 201 5.32 17.00 10.87
C LYS A 201 6.26 16.14 10.00
N SER A 202 5.75 15.27 9.13
CA SER A 202 6.49 14.13 8.58
C SER A 202 6.41 14.00 7.04
N HIS A 203 6.29 15.12 6.32
CA HIS A 203 6.21 15.18 4.84
C HIS A 203 7.25 14.31 4.09
N LYS A 204 8.45 14.10 4.68
CA LYS A 204 9.52 13.27 4.12
C LYS A 204 9.16 11.78 3.98
N TYR A 205 8.22 11.25 4.77
CA TYR A 205 7.86 9.82 4.73
C TYR A 205 6.72 9.48 3.78
N TYR A 206 6.08 10.49 3.20
CA TYR A 206 4.90 10.31 2.35
C TYR A 206 5.14 10.67 0.88
N ALA A 207 6.37 11.07 0.54
CA ALA A 207 6.79 11.37 -0.81
C ALA A 207 7.82 10.33 -1.25
N PHE A 208 7.48 9.52 -2.25
CA PHE A 208 8.42 8.63 -2.92
C PHE A 208 9.29 9.47 -3.89
N ARG A 209 10.61 9.47 -3.71
CA ARG A 209 11.59 9.95 -4.68
C ARG A 209 12.65 8.88 -4.88
#